data_AF-A0AAQ5YQL4-F1
#
_entry.id   AF-A0AAQ5YQL4-F1
#
_cell.length_a   1.000
_cell.length_b   1.000
_cell.length_c   1.000
_cell.angle_alpha   90.00
_cell.angle_beta   90.00
_cell.angle_gamma   90.00
#
_symmetry.space_group_name_H-M   'P 1'
#
loop_
_entity.id
_entity.type
_entity.pdbx_description
1 polymer ?
#
loop_
_entity_poly.entity_id
_entity_poly.type
_entity_poly.pdbx_seq_one_letter_code
_entity_poly.pdbx_strand_id
1 'polypeptide(L)'
;LSQFARLCASFTGWLVTVGQFMTGEPHSVPVNNSQVLTAARFAVVEFNKANTQERFAYKIMNITSAKMQIVAGINYILEVRLGRTVCKRNDTADSEPLEGLICRLFQERLCHFIVTDVPWENSRVLTRNECHPNKN
;
A
#
# COMPACT_ATOMS: atom_id res chain seq x y z
N LEU A 1 -17.89 -32.83 57.78
CA LEU A 1 -19.30 -32.34 57.72
C LEU A 1 -19.22 -30.84 58.03
N SER A 2 -19.54 -29.85 57.20
CA SER A 2 -20.55 -29.74 56.15
C SER A 2 -20.17 -28.60 55.18
N GLN A 3 -20.18 -28.96 53.90
CA GLN A 3 -20.48 -28.23 52.66
C GLN A 3 -20.59 -26.69 52.64
N PHE A 4 -19.84 -26.07 51.72
CA PHE A 4 -20.41 -25.09 50.79
C PHE A 4 -19.77 -25.25 49.41
N ALA A 5 -20.35 -26.15 48.61
CA ALA A 5 -20.17 -26.12 47.17
C ALA A 5 -20.98 -24.94 46.61
N ARG A 6 -20.31 -23.99 45.97
CA ARG A 6 -20.95 -23.03 45.06
C ARG A 6 -20.55 -23.38 43.64
N LEU A 7 -21.42 -24.14 42.98
CA LEU A 7 -21.47 -24.24 41.52
C LEU A 7 -21.82 -22.85 40.98
N CYS A 8 -20.96 -22.27 40.14
CA CYS A 8 -21.35 -21.17 39.25
C CYS A 8 -21.30 -21.68 37.82
N ALA A 9 -22.42 -21.50 37.14
CA ALA A 9 -22.73 -22.03 35.84
C ALA A 9 -21.80 -21.52 34.73
N SER A 10 -21.54 -22.45 33.81
CA SER A 10 -21.16 -22.29 32.42
C SER A 10 -21.47 -20.93 31.78
N PHE A 11 -20.42 -20.26 31.32
CA PHE A 11 -20.41 -19.64 30.00
C PHE A 11 -19.30 -20.29 29.20
N THR A 12 -19.63 -21.22 28.30
CA THR A 12 -18.78 -21.49 27.13
C THR A 12 -18.88 -20.27 26.21
N GLY A 13 -18.39 -19.13 26.69
CA GLY A 13 -18.17 -17.96 25.86
C GLY A 13 -17.04 -18.35 24.91
N TRP A 14 -17.30 -18.28 23.61
CA TRP A 14 -16.21 -18.17 22.66
C TRP A 14 -15.28 -17.08 23.16
N LEU A 15 -14.03 -17.42 23.41
CA LEU A 15 -12.97 -16.44 23.61
C LEU A 15 -12.90 -15.65 22.30
N VAL A 16 -13.65 -14.56 22.21
CA VAL A 16 -13.37 -13.52 21.22
C VAL A 16 -12.07 -12.92 21.71
N THR A 17 -10.95 -13.42 21.20
CA THR A 17 -9.66 -12.78 21.37
C THR A 17 -9.77 -11.44 20.67
N VAL A 18 -10.18 -10.40 21.41
CA VAL A 18 -10.04 -9.03 20.97
C VAL A 18 -8.54 -8.82 20.82
N GLY A 19 -8.06 -8.90 19.58
CA GLY A 19 -6.67 -8.63 19.27
C GLY A 19 -6.35 -7.23 19.78
N GLN A 20 -5.47 -7.13 20.77
CA GLN A 20 -5.07 -5.86 21.34
C GLN A 20 -4.26 -5.11 20.28
N PHE A 21 -4.88 -4.14 19.61
CA PHE A 21 -4.17 -3.22 18.72
C PHE A 21 -3.35 -2.26 19.59
N MET A 22 -2.07 -2.58 19.77
CA MET A 22 -1.13 -1.67 20.42
C MET A 22 -0.98 -0.42 19.54
N THR A 23 -1.27 0.74 20.09
CA THR A 23 -1.07 2.03 19.40
C THR A 23 0.41 2.35 19.33
N GLY A 24 0.86 3.01 18.25
CA GLY A 24 2.24 3.49 18.11
C GLY A 24 3.24 2.50 17.51
N GLU A 25 3.03 1.19 17.57
CA GLU A 25 3.90 0.23 16.88
C GLU A 25 3.37 -0.10 15.47
N PRO A 26 4.21 -0.06 14.42
CA PRO A 26 3.82 -0.54 13.10
C PRO A 26 3.54 -2.04 13.10
N HIS A 27 2.32 -2.43 12.72
CA HIS A 27 1.95 -3.84 12.56
C HIS A 27 1.64 -4.15 11.09
N SER A 28 1.93 -5.39 10.68
CA SER A 28 1.70 -5.85 9.31
C SER A 28 0.20 -5.90 9.00
N VAL A 29 -0.17 -5.45 7.80
CA VAL A 29 -1.54 -5.51 7.28
C VAL A 29 -1.53 -6.12 5.87
N PRO A 30 -2.63 -6.78 5.43
CA PRO A 30 -2.69 -7.35 4.10
C PRO A 30 -2.50 -6.29 3.01
N VAL A 31 -1.65 -6.58 2.02
CA VAL A 31 -1.36 -5.66 0.90
C VAL A 31 -2.57 -5.40 0.00
N ASN A 32 -3.56 -6.30 0.02
CA ASN A 32 -4.83 -6.16 -0.70
C ASN A 32 -5.92 -5.42 0.10
N ASN A 33 -5.63 -4.96 1.31
CA ASN A 33 -6.55 -4.15 2.10
C ASN A 33 -6.91 -2.87 1.32
N SER A 34 -8.19 -2.50 1.30
CA SER A 34 -8.68 -1.36 0.51
C SER A 34 -8.03 -0.03 0.93
N GLN A 35 -7.74 0.17 2.21
CA GLN A 35 -7.08 1.36 2.73
C GLN A 35 -5.61 1.41 2.29
N VAL A 36 -4.91 0.27 2.33
CA VAL A 36 -3.54 0.12 1.81
C VAL A 36 -3.48 0.44 0.32
N LEU A 37 -4.39 -0.13 -0.48
CA LEU A 37 -4.45 0.13 -1.92
C LEU A 37 -4.73 1.61 -2.22
N THR A 38 -5.58 2.25 -1.42
CA THR A 38 -5.90 3.68 -1.57
C THR A 38 -4.69 4.55 -1.21
N ALA A 39 -4.01 4.25 -0.10
CA ALA A 39 -2.78 4.93 0.31
C ALA A 39 -1.67 4.77 -0.74
N ALA A 40 -1.46 3.56 -1.27
CA ALA A 40 -0.46 3.31 -2.31
C ALA A 40 -0.75 4.10 -3.59
N ARG A 41 -2.01 4.15 -4.04
CA ARG A 41 -2.41 4.95 -5.21
C ARG A 41 -2.17 6.43 -4.99
N PHE A 42 -2.55 6.93 -3.82
CA PHE A 42 -2.29 8.32 -3.44
C PHE A 42 -0.78 8.63 -3.46
N ALA A 43 0.04 7.76 -2.86
CA ALA A 43 1.50 7.93 -2.83
C ALA A 43 2.10 8.04 -4.23
N VAL A 44 1.68 7.19 -5.16
CA VAL A 44 2.19 7.22 -6.54
C VAL A 44 1.73 8.46 -7.32
N VAL A 45 0.51 8.94 -7.07
CA VAL A 45 0.04 10.20 -7.66
C VAL A 45 0.92 11.36 -7.18
N GLU A 46 1.14 11.48 -5.87
CA GLU A 46 1.98 12.55 -5.30
C GLU A 46 3.46 12.41 -5.72
N PHE A 47 3.98 11.18 -5.77
CA PHE A 47 5.32 10.90 -6.28
C PHE A 47 5.47 11.36 -7.73
N ASN A 48 4.53 11.04 -8.62
CA ASN A 48 4.60 11.47 -10.02
C ASN A 48 4.47 12.99 -10.17
N LYS A 49 3.65 13.67 -9.35
CA LYS A 49 3.56 15.14 -9.34
C LYS A 49 4.89 15.80 -8.95
N ALA A 50 5.62 15.23 -7.99
CA ALA A 50 6.91 15.75 -7.56
C ALA A 50 8.04 15.50 -8.58
N ASN A 51 7.92 14.46 -9.42
CA ASN A 51 8.92 14.07 -10.40
C ASN A 51 8.59 14.56 -11.83
N THR A 52 8.44 15.88 -12.00
CA THR A 52 8.03 16.50 -13.27
C THR A 52 9.02 16.33 -14.43
N GLN A 53 10.27 15.97 -14.13
CA GLN A 53 11.31 15.74 -15.14
C GLN A 53 11.12 14.41 -15.90
N GLU A 54 10.32 13.49 -15.36
CA GLU A 54 10.13 12.17 -15.94
C GLU A 54 9.03 12.19 -17.02
N ARG A 55 9.41 11.87 -18.27
CA ARG A 55 8.49 11.90 -19.42
C ARG A 55 7.29 10.94 -19.30
N PHE A 56 7.47 9.84 -18.57
CA PHE A 56 6.44 8.82 -18.39
C PHE A 56 6.19 8.58 -16.89
N ALA A 57 4.92 8.63 -16.50
CA ALA A 57 4.49 8.39 -15.13
C ALA A 57 4.76 6.93 -14.71
N TYR A 58 5.16 6.78 -13.45
CA TYR A 58 5.29 5.47 -12.82
C TYR A 58 3.93 4.92 -12.43
N LYS A 59 3.78 3.59 -12.53
CA LYS A 59 2.62 2.82 -12.09
C LYS A 59 3.04 1.80 -11.04
N ILE A 60 2.11 1.44 -10.16
CA ILE A 60 2.31 0.34 -9.20
C ILE A 60 2.38 -0.97 -9.98
N MET A 61 3.50 -1.68 -9.86
CA MET A 61 3.65 -3.05 -10.34
C MET A 61 3.26 -4.04 -9.24
N ASN A 62 3.73 -3.81 -8.02
CA ASN A 62 3.44 -4.65 -6.87
C ASN A 62 3.59 -3.87 -5.55
N ILE A 63 2.83 -4.25 -4.53
CA ILE A 63 3.03 -3.82 -3.13
C ILE A 63 3.58 -5.03 -2.40
N THR A 64 4.86 -4.98 -2.00
CA THR A 64 5.56 -6.12 -1.40
C THR A 64 5.40 -6.17 0.11
N SER A 65 5.14 -5.03 0.76
CA SER A 65 4.87 -4.95 2.19
C SER A 65 3.95 -3.79 2.51
N ALA A 66 3.10 -3.98 3.50
CA ALA A 66 2.26 -2.93 4.05
C ALA A 66 2.20 -3.07 5.58
N LYS A 67 2.42 -1.96 6.28
CA LYS A 67 2.21 -1.85 7.72
C LYS A 67 1.32 -0.66 8.03
N MET A 68 0.53 -0.78 9.10
CA MET A 68 -0.27 0.28 9.66
C MET A 68 0.26 0.66 11.04
N GLN A 69 0.27 1.94 11.35
CA GLN A 69 0.67 2.45 12.66
C GLN A 69 -0.28 3.57 13.08
N ILE A 70 -0.89 3.42 14.26
CA ILE A 70 -1.74 4.46 14.85
C ILE A 70 -0.85 5.48 15.56
N VAL A 71 -0.96 6.75 15.17
CA VAL A 71 -0.22 7.90 15.71
C VAL A 71 -1.21 9.05 15.97
N ALA A 72 -0.79 10.32 15.87
CA ALA A 72 -1.71 11.46 15.67
C ALA A 72 -2.30 11.45 14.24
N GLY A 73 -2.86 10.30 13.85
CA GLY A 73 -3.27 9.94 12.50
C GLY A 73 -3.06 8.44 12.29
N ILE A 74 -3.00 8.01 11.03
CA ILE A 74 -2.71 6.63 10.64
C ILE A 74 -1.61 6.66 9.59
N ASN A 75 -0.46 6.06 9.91
CA ASN A 75 0.60 5.86 8.93
C ASN A 75 0.39 4.53 8.20
N TYR A 76 0.40 4.58 6.88
CA TYR A 76 0.60 3.42 6.00
C TYR A 76 2.04 3.42 5.53
N ILE A 77 2.81 2.45 5.99
CA ILE A 77 4.21 2.27 5.63
C ILE A 77 4.26 1.17 4.58
N LEU A 78 4.66 1.54 3.36
CA LEU A 78 4.48 0.74 2.15
C LEU A 78 5.82 0.51 1.46
N GLU A 79 6.10 -0.73 1.12
CA GLU A 79 7.14 -1.11 0.17
C GLU A 79 6.48 -1.38 -1.18
N VAL A 80 6.80 -0.57 -2.18
CA VAL A 80 6.11 -0.57 -3.48
C VAL A 80 7.12 -0.68 -4.62
N ARG A 81 6.92 -1.65 -5.50
CA ARG A 81 7.62 -1.72 -6.79
C ARG A 81 6.86 -0.88 -7.80
N LEU A 82 7.52 0.15 -8.31
CA LEU A 82 7.03 0.99 -9.39
C LEU A 82 7.66 0.58 -10.72
N GLY A 83 6.88 0.71 -11.79
CA GLY A 83 7.33 0.43 -13.15
C GLY A 83 6.78 1.47 -14.12
N ARG A 84 7.53 1.72 -15.19
CA ARG A 84 7.05 2.52 -16.33
C ARG A 84 7.43 1.87 -17.65
N THR A 85 6.53 1.96 -18.63
CA THR A 85 6.69 1.34 -19.94
C THR A 85 6.95 2.39 -21.01
N VAL A 86 7.80 2.06 -21.97
CA VAL A 86 7.93 2.81 -23.23
C VAL A 86 7.34 1.94 -24.34
N CYS A 87 6.45 2.55 -25.11
CA CYS A 87 5.73 1.89 -26.19
C CYS A 87 6.27 2.36 -27.54
N LYS A 88 6.57 1.41 -28.43
CA LYS A 88 6.91 1.71 -29.83
C LYS A 88 5.78 1.23 -30.73
N ARG A 89 5.45 2.03 -31.75
CA ARG A 89 4.55 1.62 -32.82
C ARG A 89 5.32 0.66 -33.72
N ASN A 90 4.71 -0.46 -34.09
CA ASN A 90 5.29 -1.38 -35.04
C ASN A 90 5.17 -0.74 -36.44
N ASP A 91 6.29 -0.42 -37.07
CA ASP A 91 6.34 0.28 -38.37
C ASP A 91 5.80 -0.58 -39.54
N THR A 92 5.37 -1.81 -39.27
CA THR A 92 4.88 -2.78 -40.27
C THR A 92 3.36 -2.86 -40.39
N ALA A 93 2.58 -2.12 -39.59
CA ALA A 93 1.13 -2.14 -39.63
C ALA A 93 0.57 -0.83 -40.18
N ASP A 94 0.51 -0.74 -41.52
CA ASP A 94 -0.17 0.30 -42.27
C ASP A 94 -1.68 -0.01 -42.33
N SER A 95 -2.33 -0.17 -41.19
CA SER A 95 -3.79 -0.07 -40.98
C SER A 95 -4.15 -0.46 -39.54
N GLU A 96 -5.03 0.35 -38.94
CA GLU A 96 -5.65 0.26 -37.61
C GLU A 96 -4.85 0.61 -36.32
N PRO A 97 -5.46 1.35 -35.35
CA PRO A 97 -4.71 2.06 -34.31
C PRO A 97 -4.48 1.29 -33.00
N LEU A 98 -4.77 -0.01 -32.90
CA LEU A 98 -4.78 -0.68 -31.58
C LEU A 98 -4.01 -1.99 -31.44
N GLU A 99 -3.58 -2.64 -32.53
CA GLU A 99 -2.95 -3.98 -32.44
C GLU A 99 -1.41 -3.99 -32.55
N GLY A 100 -0.79 -2.83 -32.77
CA GLY A 100 0.65 -2.74 -33.09
C GLY A 100 1.57 -2.14 -32.03
N LEU A 101 1.12 -1.97 -30.78
CA LEU A 101 1.90 -1.25 -29.77
C LEU A 101 2.70 -2.23 -28.88
N ILE A 102 4.01 -2.32 -29.12
CA ILE A 102 4.91 -3.09 -28.25
C ILE A 102 5.38 -2.20 -27.11
N CYS A 103 4.84 -2.42 -25.92
CA CYS A 103 5.24 -1.74 -24.70
C CYS A 103 6.23 -2.59 -23.91
N ARG A 104 7.43 -2.06 -23.66
CA ARG A 104 8.44 -2.70 -22.81
C ARG A 104 8.57 -1.94 -21.50
N LEU A 105 8.73 -2.68 -20.41
CA LEU A 105 9.09 -2.10 -19.12
C LEU A 105 10.46 -1.45 -19.27
N PHE A 106 10.50 -0.14 -19.12
CA PHE A 106 11.67 0.68 -19.36
C PHE A 106 12.49 0.85 -18.09
N GLN A 107 11.82 0.99 -16.94
CA GLN A 107 12.49 1.19 -15.67
C GLN A 107 11.62 0.74 -14.50
N GLU A 108 12.28 0.10 -13.54
CA GLU A 108 11.72 -0.25 -12.24
C GLU A 108 12.36 0.56 -11.10
N ARG A 109 11.56 0.86 -10.10
CA ARG A 109 11.98 1.48 -8.84
C ARG A 109 11.41 0.70 -7.68
N LEU A 110 12.18 0.54 -6.61
CA LEU A 110 11.68 0.12 -5.31
C LEU A 110 11.54 1.36 -4.44
N CYS A 111 10.37 1.52 -3.84
CA CYS A 111 10.00 2.72 -3.12
C CYS A 111 9.49 2.38 -1.72
N HIS A 112 10.02 3.09 -0.73
CA HIS A 112 9.54 3.15 0.64
C HIS A 112 8.68 4.40 0.81
N PHE A 113 7.38 4.20 0.95
CA PHE A 113 6.40 5.26 1.12
C PHE A 113 5.81 5.27 2.53
N ILE A 114 5.64 6.45 3.09
CA ILE A 114 4.81 6.66 4.28
C ILE A 114 3.70 7.63 3.90
N VAL A 115 2.46 7.15 3.98
CA VAL A 115 1.25 7.96 3.80
C VAL A 115 0.60 8.15 5.14
N THR A 116 0.39 9.39 5.54
CA THR A 116 -0.26 9.73 6.80
C THR A 116 -1.67 10.23 6.54
N ASP A 117 -2.64 9.52 7.09
CA ASP A 117 -4.05 9.93 7.10
C ASP A 117 -4.38 10.59 8.43
N VAL A 118 -5.09 11.71 8.36
CA VAL A 118 -5.65 12.39 9.52
C VAL A 118 -7.16 12.53 9.28
N PRO A 119 -7.96 11.48 9.59
CA PRO A 119 -9.36 11.43 9.19
C PRO A 119 -10.22 12.57 9.73
N TRP A 120 -9.95 13.02 10.96
CA TRP A 120 -10.68 14.14 11.57
C TRP A 120 -10.37 15.51 10.94
N GLU A 121 -9.28 15.61 10.17
CA GLU A 121 -8.94 16.79 9.36
C GLU A 121 -9.25 16.59 7.87
N ASN A 122 -9.79 15.42 7.49
CA ASN A 122 -9.97 15.00 6.10
C ASN A 122 -8.68 15.14 5.25
N SER A 123 -7.53 14.92 5.89
CA SER A 123 -6.22 15.13 5.28
C SER A 123 -5.50 13.81 5.04
N ARG A 124 -4.74 13.77 3.94
CA ARG A 124 -3.84 12.67 3.59
C ARG A 124 -2.59 13.26 2.95
N VAL A 125 -1.42 12.85 3.43
CA VAL A 125 -0.13 13.41 2.98
C VAL A 125 0.89 12.29 2.73
N LEU A 126 1.69 12.44 1.67
CA LEU A 126 2.84 11.59 1.41
C LEU A 126 4.02 12.15 2.21
N THR A 127 4.23 11.64 3.42
CA THR A 127 5.23 12.16 4.35
C THR A 127 6.64 11.61 4.06
N ARG A 128 6.74 10.47 3.38
CA ARG A 128 8.03 9.90 2.95
C ARG A 128 7.92 9.26 1.57
N ASN A 129 8.92 9.50 0.70
CA ASN A 129 8.90 9.07 -0.69
C ASN A 129 10.26 8.56 -1.23
N GLU A 130 10.95 7.73 -0.47
CA GLU A 130 12.30 7.27 -0.81
C GLU A 130 12.27 6.16 -1.86
N CYS A 131 12.93 6.37 -3.00
CA CYS A 131 12.96 5.39 -4.09
C CYS A 131 14.38 5.16 -4.62
N HIS A 132 14.69 3.93 -5.00
CA HIS A 132 15.94 3.55 -5.65
C HIS A 132 15.69 2.67 -6.88
N PRO A 133 16.63 2.62 -7.85
CA PRO A 133 16.53 1.68 -8.98
C PRO A 133 16.42 0.23 -8.48
N ASN A 134 15.52 -0.56 -9.07
CA ASN A 134 15.52 -2.00 -8.80
C ASN A 134 16.73 -2.63 -9.53
N LYS A 135 17.74 -3.06 -8.77
CA LYS A 135 18.88 -3.82 -9.30
C LYS A 135 18.54 -5.30 -9.15
N ASN A 136 18.04 -5.92 -10.22
CA ASN A 136 18.01 -7.38 -10.32
C ASN A 136 19.41 -7.90 -10.61
#